data_AF-A0A4Q1AAS4-F1
#
_entry.id   AF-A0A4Q1AAS4-F1
#
_cell.length_a   1.000
_cell.length_b   1.000
_cell.length_c   1.000
_cell.angle_alpha   90.00
_cell.angle_beta   90.00
_cell.angle_gamma   90.00
#
_symmetry.space_group_name_H-M   'P 1'
#
loop_
_entity.id
_entity.type
_entity.pdbx_description
1 polymer ?
#
loop_
_entity_poly.entity_id
_entity_poly.type
_entity_poly.pdbx_seq_one_letter_code
_entity_poly.pdbx_strand_id
1 'polypeptide(L)' 'MLVTKKAPDFTAAAVLADGQIVEDFNLYDNIGEKGAVVFFY' A
#
# COMPACT_ATOMS: atom_id res chain seq x y z
N MET A 1 -13.08 4.17 13.65
CA MET A 1 -11.80 4.37 14.39
C MET A 1 -10.82 3.26 14.00
N LEU A 2 -9.74 3.63 13.28
CA LEU A 2 -8.71 2.69 12.76
C LEU A 2 -7.33 2.86 13.41
N VAL A 3 -7.07 4.00 14.07
CA VAL A 3 -5.81 4.25 14.79
C VAL A 3 -5.58 3.13 15.83
N THR A 4 -4.32 2.72 15.99
CA THR A 4 -3.83 1.59 16.82
C THR A 4 -4.31 0.18 16.44
N LYS A 5 -5.11 0.04 15.37
CA LYS A 5 -5.44 -1.26 14.79
C LYS A 5 -4.48 -1.59 13.65
N LYS A 6 -4.33 -2.88 13.34
CA LYS A 6 -3.61 -3.32 12.14
C LYS A 6 -4.28 -2.67 10.91
N ALA A 7 -3.49 -2.05 10.04
CA ALA A 7 -4.01 -1.41 8.83
C ALA A 7 -4.71 -2.47 7.96
N PRO A 8 -5.90 -2.19 7.38
CA PRO A 8 -6.52 -3.11 6.44
C PRO A 8 -5.56 -3.38 5.27
N ASP A 9 -5.38 -4.66 4.95
CA ASP A 9 -4.62 -5.05 3.77
C ASP A 9 -5.48 -4.91 2.51
N PHE A 10 -4.84 -4.64 1.37
CA PHE A 10 -5.50 -4.61 0.07
C PHE A 10 -4.54 -5.04 -1.04
N THR A 11 -5.12 -5.62 -2.09
CA THR A 11 -4.45 -5.88 -3.36
C THR A 11 -5.25 -5.21 -4.47
N ALA A 12 -4.60 -4.40 -5.29
CA ALA A 12 -5.24 -3.67 -6.38
C ALA A 12 -4.25 -3.34 -7.49
N ALA A 13 -4.76 -2.92 -8.65
CA ALA A 13 -3.92 -2.36 -9.70
C ALA A 13 -3.32 -1.02 -9.26
N ALA A 14 -2.04 -0.80 -9.56
CA ALA A 14 -1.30 0.40 -9.23
C ALA A 14 -0.32 0.80 -10.34
N VAL A 15 0.02 2.08 -10.37
CA VAL A 15 1.12 2.60 -11.19
C VAL A 15 2.32 2.84 -10.27
N LEU A 16 3.43 2.17 -10.53
CA LEU A 16 4.66 2.30 -9.74
C LEU A 16 5.41 3.59 -10.08
N ALA A 17 6.45 3.89 -9.29
CA ALA A 17 7.23 5.13 -9.41
C ALA A 17 7.95 5.29 -10.77
N ASP A 18 8.24 4.18 -11.45
CA ASP A 18 8.84 4.14 -12.78
C ASP A 18 7.80 4.19 -13.93
N GLY A 19 6.51 4.26 -13.60
CA GLY A 19 5.41 4.26 -14.55
C GLY A 19 4.93 2.87 -14.97
N GLN A 20 5.52 1.79 -14.43
CA GLN A 20 5.02 0.44 -14.68
C GLN A 20 3.62 0.26 -14.06
N ILE A 21 2.71 -0.34 -14.84
CA ILE A 21 1.39 -0.77 -14.34
C ILE A 21 1.53 -2.20 -13.82
N VAL A 22 1.08 -2.42 -12.59
CA VAL A 22 0.96 -3.75 -11.97
C VAL A 22 -0.49 -3.96 -11.56
N GLU A 23 -1.00 -5.18 -11.70
CA GLU A 23 -2.40 -5.52 -11.39
C GLU A 23 -2.60 -5.99 -9.94
N ASP A 24 -1.51 -6.33 -9.26
CA ASP A 24 -1.46 -7.08 -8.00
C ASP A 24 -0.61 -6.38 -6.93
N PHE A 25 -0.62 -5.05 -6.87
CA PHE A 25 0.04 -4.33 -5.79
C PHE A 25 -0.63 -4.66 -4.45
N ASN A 26 0.09 -5.35 -3.57
CA ASN A 26 -0.32 -5.62 -2.20
C ASN A 26 0.31 -4.63 -1.22
N LEU A 27 -0.47 -4.07 -0.30
CA LEU A 27 0.04 -3.09 0.67
C LEU A 27 1.13 -3.70 1.57
N TYR A 28 0.90 -4.88 2.14
CA TYR A 28 1.80 -5.47 3.14
C TYR A 28 3.14 -5.91 2.56
N ASP A 29 3.17 -6.37 1.30
CA ASP A 29 4.41 -6.71 0.59
C ASP A 29 5.30 -5.47 0.34
N ASN A 30 4.70 -4.27 0.41
CA ASN A 30 5.36 -3.00 0.13
C ASN A 30 5.58 -2.14 1.39
N ILE A 31 5.45 -2.72 2.60
CA ILE A 31 5.79 -2.04 3.86
C ILE A 31 7.28 -2.18 4.16
N GLY A 32 7.99 -1.06 4.29
CA GLY A 32 9.39 -1.05 4.72
C GLY A 32 9.57 -1.27 6.23
N GLU A 33 10.83 -1.40 6.67
CA GLU A 33 11.19 -1.66 8.09
C GLU A 33 10.56 -0.65 9.08
N LYS A 34 10.36 0.60 8.63
CA LYS A 34 9.81 1.69 9.45
C LYS A 34 8.32 1.95 9.23
N GLY A 35 7.63 1.10 8.46
CA GLY A 35 6.25 1.29 8.05
C GLY A 35 6.11 1.96 6.69
N ALA A 36 4.87 2.29 6.34
CA ALA A 36 4.49 2.95 5.09
C ALA A 36 3.51 4.11 5.36
N VAL A 37 3.46 5.08 4.44
CA VAL A 37 2.48 6.17 4.46
C VAL A 37 1.49 5.94 3.34
N VAL A 38 0.21 5.81 3.71
CA VAL A 38 -0.91 5.71 2.75
C VAL A 38 -1.74 6.97 2.88
N PHE A 39 -2.02 7.61 1.75
CA PHE A 39 -2.83 8.82 1.68
C PHE A 39 -3.86 8.70 0.54
N PHE A 40 -4.98 9.39 0.69
CA PHE A 40 -6.07 9.45 -0.29
C PHE A 40 -6.30 10.91 -0.65
N TYR A 41 -6.61 11.18 -1.92
CA TYR A 41 -6.91 12.51 -2.47
C TYR A 41 -8.15 12.48 -3.36
#